data_AF-A0A561F1E7-F1
#
_entry.id   AF-A0A561F1E7-F1
#
_cell.length_a   1.000
_cell.length_b   1.000
_cell.length_c   1.000
_cell.angle_alpha   90.00
_cell.angle_beta   90.00
_cell.angle_gamma   90.00
#
_symmetry.space_group_name_H-M   'P 1'
#
loop_
_entity.id
_entity.type
_entity.pdbx_description
1 polymer ?
#
loop_
_entity_poly.entity_id
_entity_poly.type
_entity_poly.pdbx_seq_one_letter_code
_entity_poly.pdbx_strand_id
1 'polypeptide(L)'
;MSPSAPLRHARNTGRYCAAMPTPTPSHQARLQRLADRLGAQHRTPIEPLYDPGRRGWTLRWYDGPAVATVRAALDRDGQVGAKALARRDLTTRALALAAIRETRAGAMRRWVGSWGQRYHLEQMIGDRPYPERAGNPREEAMLERLLRTATTGTGRWAVPDESRAFELIARDGIAWLLPHHRLAEPGETGGLALDPLEFLTARYATGVHRTAWETALTTMPLREAIAAAQTDSDPSPDAARAALTLLPTLRAQVTGELDATQATLTRAARVP
;
A
#
# COMPACT_ATOMS: atom_id res chain seq x y z
N MET A 1 -82.79 22.48 33.72
CA MET A 1 -82.40 23.82 34.23
C MET A 1 -80.97 23.72 34.70
N SER A 2 -80.12 24.64 34.24
CA SER A 2 -78.65 24.59 34.15
C SER A 2 -77.91 24.37 35.49
N PRO A 3 -76.61 23.98 35.47
CA PRO A 3 -75.58 24.98 35.17
C PRO A 3 -74.49 24.57 34.18
N SER A 4 -74.02 25.61 33.50
CA SER A 4 -72.89 25.73 32.59
C SER A 4 -71.51 25.60 33.25
N ALA A 5 -70.55 25.10 32.43
CA ALA A 5 -69.12 25.42 32.35
C ALA A 5 -68.15 24.87 33.45
N PRO A 6 -66.81 24.76 33.20
CA PRO A 6 -66.03 25.10 31.99
C PRO A 6 -65.04 24.02 31.47
N LEU A 7 -64.60 24.24 30.23
CA LEU A 7 -63.40 23.69 29.59
C LEU A 7 -62.13 23.91 30.44
N ARG A 8 -61.38 22.85 30.71
CA ARG A 8 -59.98 22.93 31.14
C ARG A 8 -59.04 22.59 29.98
N HIS A 9 -58.46 23.64 29.39
CA HIS A 9 -57.11 23.55 28.85
C HIS A 9 -56.11 23.44 30.00
N ALA A 10 -55.28 22.39 29.98
CA ALA A 10 -54.03 22.37 30.71
C ALA A 10 -52.96 21.64 29.88
N ARG A 11 -52.29 22.45 29.07
CA ARG A 11 -50.85 22.43 28.75
C ARG A 11 -50.13 21.10 28.99
N ASN A 12 -49.93 20.36 27.89
CA ASN A 12 -48.85 19.40 27.76
C ASN A 12 -47.53 20.18 27.51
N THR A 13 -46.98 20.78 28.56
CA THR A 13 -45.66 21.42 28.54
C THR A 13 -44.78 20.68 29.54
N GLY A 14 -43.85 19.88 29.01
CA GLY A 14 -42.89 19.17 29.85
C GLY A 14 -42.31 17.92 29.20
N ARG A 15 -41.99 17.96 27.89
CA ARG A 15 -40.91 17.07 27.42
C ARG A 15 -39.65 17.54 28.12
N TYR A 16 -39.32 16.89 29.22
CA TYR A 16 -38.00 16.93 29.81
C TYR A 16 -37.01 16.68 28.68
N CYS A 17 -36.27 17.72 28.28
CA CYS A 17 -34.98 17.56 27.63
C CYS A 17 -34.14 16.76 28.62
N ALA A 18 -34.15 15.43 28.48
CA ALA A 18 -33.23 14.58 29.19
C ALA A 18 -31.83 15.09 28.88
N ALA A 19 -31.13 15.55 29.92
CA ALA A 19 -29.76 15.98 29.82
C ALA A 19 -28.96 14.90 29.08
N MET A 20 -28.31 15.30 27.99
CA MET A 20 -27.41 14.44 27.24
C MET A 20 -26.39 13.87 28.23
N PRO A 21 -26.20 12.54 28.33
CA PRO A 21 -25.18 11.99 29.20
C PRO A 21 -23.82 12.49 28.73
N THR A 22 -23.26 13.43 29.47
CA THR A 22 -21.91 13.94 29.27
C THR A 22 -20.92 12.86 29.70
N PRO A 23 -19.81 12.67 28.96
CA PRO A 23 -18.78 11.74 29.37
C PRO A 23 -18.26 12.11 30.76
N THR A 24 -18.18 11.13 31.66
CA THR A 24 -17.55 11.34 32.96
C THR A 24 -16.07 11.71 32.76
N PRO A 25 -15.59 12.84 33.32
CA PRO A 25 -14.21 13.32 33.14
C PRO A 25 -13.13 12.27 33.49
N SER A 26 -13.43 11.41 34.45
CA SER A 26 -12.56 10.31 34.90
C SER A 26 -12.37 9.21 33.83
N HIS A 27 -13.39 8.94 33.02
CA HIS A 27 -13.33 7.95 31.93
C HIS A 27 -12.49 8.49 30.76
N GLN A 28 -12.70 9.75 30.39
CA GLN A 28 -11.91 10.43 29.37
C GLN A 28 -10.42 10.47 29.75
N ALA A 29 -10.08 10.87 30.98
CA ALA A 29 -8.69 10.94 31.44
C ALA A 29 -8.00 9.56 31.49
N ARG A 30 -8.75 8.48 31.70
CA ARG A 30 -8.22 7.11 31.63
C ARG A 30 -7.98 6.67 30.19
N LEU A 31 -8.94 6.91 29.29
CA LEU A 31 -8.78 6.63 27.87
C LEU A 31 -7.64 7.43 27.23
N GLN A 32 -7.46 8.69 27.63
CA GLN A 32 -6.33 9.50 27.17
C GLN A 32 -5.00 8.87 27.57
N ARG A 33 -4.82 8.48 28.83
CA ARG A 33 -3.60 7.81 29.29
C ARG A 33 -3.33 6.48 28.57
N LEU A 34 -4.38 5.72 28.29
CA LEU A 34 -4.26 4.51 27.48
C LEU A 34 -3.80 4.84 26.05
N ALA A 35 -4.42 5.84 25.42
CA ALA A 35 -4.09 6.29 24.08
C ALA A 35 -2.64 6.80 24.00
N ASP A 36 -2.18 7.60 24.96
CA ASP A 36 -0.80 8.11 25.04
C ASP A 36 0.20 6.96 25.20
N ARG A 37 -0.08 6.00 26.07
CA ARG A 37 0.77 4.82 26.29
C ARG A 37 0.87 3.96 25.03
N LEU A 38 -0.25 3.68 24.37
CA LEU A 38 -0.27 2.93 23.11
C LEU A 38 0.42 3.71 22.00
N GLY A 39 0.24 5.03 21.95
CA GLY A 39 0.86 5.88 20.96
C GLY A 39 2.37 5.95 21.11
N ALA A 40 2.86 6.03 22.36
CA ALA A 40 4.29 5.93 22.66
C ALA A 40 4.85 4.54 22.31
N GLN A 41 4.15 3.46 22.66
CA GLN A 41 4.57 2.09 22.38
C GLN A 41 4.71 1.84 20.86
N HIS A 42 3.74 2.30 20.08
CA HIS A 42 3.70 2.04 18.64
C HIS A 42 4.35 3.13 17.78
N ARG A 43 4.77 4.24 18.40
CA ARG A 43 5.26 5.47 17.74
C ARG A 43 4.25 6.00 16.72
N THR A 44 2.97 6.00 17.09
CA THR A 44 1.86 6.45 16.26
C THR A 44 0.89 7.23 17.14
N PRO A 45 0.53 8.49 16.83
CA PRO A 45 -0.49 9.20 17.59
C PRO A 45 -1.82 8.44 17.59
N ILE A 46 -2.37 8.20 18.78
CA ILE A 46 -3.68 7.58 18.98
C ILE A 46 -4.52 8.56 19.78
N GLU A 47 -5.70 8.87 19.28
CA GLU A 47 -6.57 9.89 19.87
C GLU A 47 -7.91 9.28 20.30
N PRO A 48 -8.40 9.57 21.51
CA PRO A 48 -9.74 9.22 21.91
C PRO A 48 -10.74 10.23 21.35
N LEU A 49 -11.67 9.76 20.52
CA LEU A 49 -12.78 10.54 19.97
C LEU A 49 -14.10 10.10 20.60
N TYR A 50 -14.88 11.04 21.13
CA TYR A 50 -16.24 10.77 21.59
C TYR A 50 -17.23 10.99 20.45
N ASP A 51 -18.02 9.96 20.13
CA ASP A 51 -19.14 10.05 19.21
C ASP A 51 -20.45 10.32 20.00
N PRO A 52 -21.03 11.53 19.92
CA PRO A 52 -22.24 11.86 20.65
C PRO A 52 -23.48 11.11 20.13
N GLY A 53 -23.50 10.70 18.86
CA GLY A 53 -24.60 9.94 18.26
C GLY A 53 -24.65 8.49 18.74
N ARG A 54 -23.47 7.86 18.90
CA ARG A 54 -23.34 6.50 19.46
C ARG A 54 -23.18 6.46 20.98
N ARG A 55 -23.02 7.63 21.63
CA ARG A 55 -22.72 7.78 23.05
C ARG A 55 -21.52 6.91 23.48
N GLY A 56 -20.48 6.89 22.66
CA GLY A 56 -19.36 5.96 22.78
C GLY A 56 -18.02 6.58 22.46
N TRP A 57 -16.96 5.98 22.99
CA TRP A 57 -15.58 6.40 22.71
C TRP A 57 -14.99 5.54 21.59
N THR A 58 -14.12 6.12 20.77
CA THR A 58 -13.33 5.43 19.75
C THR A 58 -11.88 5.85 19.88
N LEU A 59 -10.95 4.91 20.02
CA LEU A 59 -9.54 5.18 19.78
C LEU A 59 -9.30 5.21 18.27
N ARG A 60 -8.90 6.37 17.76
CA ARG A 60 -8.66 6.63 16.35
C ARG A 60 -7.17 6.87 16.11
N TRP A 61 -6.65 6.31 15.03
CA TRP A 61 -5.28 6.58 14.58
C TRP A 61 -5.16 6.40 13.07
N TYR A 62 -4.05 6.90 12.51
CA TYR A 62 -3.71 6.77 11.10
C TYR A 62 -2.59 5.75 10.92
N ASP A 63 -2.77 4.81 9.99
CA ASP A 63 -1.83 3.72 9.69
C ASP A 63 -1.36 2.97 10.95
N GLY A 64 -0.06 2.63 11.07
CA GLY A 64 0.47 2.10 12.31
C GLY A 64 -0.04 0.70 12.66
N PRO A 65 -0.20 0.36 13.96
CA PRO A 65 -0.56 -1.00 14.37
C PRO A 65 -1.91 -1.45 13.79
N ALA A 66 -2.07 -2.76 13.62
CA ALA A 66 -3.34 -3.35 13.18
C ALA A 66 -4.44 -3.11 14.22
N VAL A 67 -5.70 -3.05 13.77
CA VAL A 67 -6.86 -2.83 14.65
C VAL A 67 -6.94 -3.91 15.73
N ALA A 68 -6.65 -5.17 15.39
CA ALA A 68 -6.62 -6.29 16.33
C ALA A 68 -5.64 -6.05 17.49
N THR A 69 -4.48 -5.46 17.23
CA THR A 69 -3.47 -5.15 18.26
C THR A 69 -3.99 -4.14 19.28
N VAL A 70 -4.64 -3.07 18.81
CA VAL A 70 -5.22 -2.05 19.69
C VAL A 70 -6.43 -2.58 20.45
N ARG A 71 -7.28 -3.40 19.80
CA ARG A 71 -8.39 -4.10 20.48
C ARG A 71 -7.90 -5.01 21.59
N ALA A 72 -6.90 -5.84 21.32
CA ALA A 72 -6.31 -6.69 22.36
C ALA A 72 -5.70 -5.89 23.53
N ALA A 73 -5.26 -4.65 23.30
CA ALA A 73 -4.82 -3.77 24.37
C ALA A 73 -5.98 -3.15 25.16
N LEU A 74 -7.08 -2.78 24.48
CA LEU A 74 -8.32 -2.34 25.11
C LEU A 74 -8.91 -3.43 26.00
N ASP A 75 -8.97 -4.67 25.51
CA ASP A 75 -9.51 -5.81 26.26
C ASP A 75 -8.69 -6.08 27.54
N ARG A 76 -7.37 -5.93 27.48
CA ARG A 76 -6.47 -6.05 28.64
C ARG A 76 -6.62 -4.94 29.68
N ASP A 77 -7.05 -3.74 29.27
CA ASP A 77 -7.29 -2.61 30.18
C ASP A 77 -8.65 -2.73 30.93
N GLY A 78 -9.48 -3.72 30.56
CA GLY A 78 -10.70 -4.09 31.28
C GLY A 78 -11.86 -3.12 31.05
N GLN A 79 -12.49 -2.64 32.14
CA GLN A 79 -13.73 -1.84 32.09
C GLN A 79 -13.63 -0.55 31.24
N VAL A 80 -12.44 0.03 31.09
CA VAL A 80 -12.20 1.25 30.31
C VAL A 80 -12.21 0.93 28.81
N GLY A 81 -11.59 -0.17 28.41
CA GLY A 81 -11.53 -0.60 27.02
C GLY A 81 -12.81 -1.26 26.51
N ALA A 82 -13.57 -1.93 27.39
CA ALA A 82 -14.77 -2.69 27.03
C ALA A 82 -15.89 -1.88 26.34
N LYS A 83 -15.87 -0.55 26.44
CA LYS A 83 -16.85 0.36 25.80
C LYS A 83 -16.27 1.21 24.68
N ALA A 84 -14.95 1.13 24.44
CA ALA A 84 -14.28 1.92 23.43
C ALA A 84 -14.07 1.11 22.16
N LEU A 85 -14.44 1.69 21.02
CA LEU A 85 -14.15 1.11 19.71
C LEU A 85 -12.71 1.41 19.30
N ALA A 86 -12.18 0.62 18.37
CA ALA A 86 -10.88 0.86 17.75
C ALA A 86 -11.09 1.09 16.25
N ARG A 87 -10.59 2.22 15.75
CA ARG A 87 -10.68 2.60 14.33
C ARG A 87 -9.32 3.06 13.82
N ARG A 88 -8.83 2.37 12.79
CA ARG A 88 -7.68 2.80 12.01
C ARG A 88 -8.17 3.42 10.71
N ASP A 89 -7.73 4.64 10.42
CA ASP A 89 -7.85 5.21 9.07
C ASP A 89 -6.51 5.03 8.34
N LEU A 90 -6.56 4.96 7.01
CA LEU A 90 -5.37 4.76 6.18
C LEU A 90 -5.03 6.04 5.45
N THR A 91 -3.75 6.40 5.46
CA THR A 91 -3.27 7.58 4.74
C THR A 91 -3.12 7.30 3.25
N THR A 92 -3.08 8.38 2.45
CA THR A 92 -2.72 8.30 1.02
C THR A 92 -1.42 7.53 0.79
N ARG A 93 -0.46 7.68 1.71
CA ARG A 93 0.84 6.98 1.64
C ARG A 93 0.67 5.46 1.72
N ALA A 94 -0.06 4.97 2.72
CA ALA A 94 -0.30 3.53 2.89
C ALA A 94 -1.04 2.93 1.69
N LEU A 95 -2.05 3.65 1.19
CA LEU A 95 -2.85 3.22 0.05
C LEU A 95 -2.06 3.26 -1.27
N ALA A 96 -1.25 4.30 -1.51
CA ALA A 96 -0.38 4.39 -2.67
C ALA A 96 0.69 3.29 -2.67
N LEU A 97 1.29 2.98 -1.51
CA LEU A 97 2.25 1.88 -1.38
C LEU A 97 1.59 0.52 -1.64
N ALA A 98 0.36 0.32 -1.15
CA ALA A 98 -0.42 -0.87 -1.47
C ALA A 98 -0.68 -0.99 -2.97
N ALA A 99 -1.08 0.11 -3.64
CA ALA A 99 -1.29 0.13 -5.08
C ALA A 99 -0.03 -0.23 -5.89
N ILE A 100 1.15 0.27 -5.50
CA ILE A 100 2.43 -0.10 -6.13
C ILE A 100 2.67 -1.62 -6.01
N ARG A 101 2.49 -2.18 -4.80
CA ARG A 101 2.73 -3.61 -4.54
C ARG A 101 1.76 -4.49 -5.31
N GLU A 102 0.49 -4.13 -5.35
CA GLU A 102 -0.55 -4.88 -6.07
C GLU A 102 -0.39 -4.82 -7.58
N THR A 103 0.04 -3.67 -8.10
CA THR A 103 0.36 -3.54 -9.52
C THR A 103 1.54 -4.41 -9.88
N ARG A 104 2.60 -4.41 -9.05
CA ARG A 104 3.77 -5.28 -9.24
C ARG A 104 3.43 -6.77 -9.13
N ALA A 105 2.47 -7.14 -8.28
CA ALA A 105 1.97 -8.51 -8.18
C ALA A 105 1.09 -8.94 -9.36
N GLY A 106 0.76 -8.03 -10.29
CA GLY A 106 -0.14 -8.28 -11.41
C GLY A 106 -1.61 -8.40 -11.03
N ALA A 107 -1.96 -8.10 -9.78
CA ALA A 107 -3.33 -8.15 -9.27
C ALA A 107 -4.15 -6.92 -9.69
N MET A 108 -3.48 -5.77 -9.85
CA MET A 108 -4.13 -4.53 -10.27
C MET A 108 -4.26 -4.46 -11.80
N ARG A 109 -5.45 -4.77 -12.32
CA ARG A 109 -5.76 -4.56 -13.75
C ARG A 109 -6.14 -3.10 -14.00
N ARG A 110 -5.79 -2.60 -15.18
CA ARG A 110 -5.78 -1.19 -15.63
C ARG A 110 -7.13 -0.42 -15.58
N TRP A 111 -8.17 -0.93 -14.93
CA TRP A 111 -9.55 -0.41 -15.06
C TRP A 111 -10.45 -0.66 -13.83
N VAL A 112 -10.13 -0.05 -12.69
CA VAL A 112 -11.13 0.09 -11.61
C VAL A 112 -11.14 1.54 -11.17
N GLY A 113 -12.29 2.22 -11.28
CA GLY A 113 -12.44 3.60 -10.83
C GLY A 113 -12.01 3.79 -9.37
N SER A 114 -11.64 5.03 -9.02
CA SER A 114 -10.94 5.37 -7.77
C SER A 114 -11.57 4.80 -6.49
N TRP A 115 -12.90 4.73 -6.42
CA TRP A 115 -13.63 4.25 -5.24
C TRP A 115 -13.55 2.73 -5.02
N GLY A 116 -13.67 1.93 -6.07
CA GLY A 116 -13.58 0.46 -5.97
C GLY A 116 -12.16 0.01 -5.63
N GLN A 117 -11.17 0.72 -6.19
CA GLN A 117 -9.76 0.47 -5.92
C GLN A 117 -9.38 0.82 -4.47
N ARG A 118 -9.84 1.97 -3.96
CA ARG A 118 -9.62 2.35 -2.55
C ARG A 118 -10.12 1.26 -1.60
N TYR A 119 -11.40 0.88 -1.72
CA TYR A 119 -12.00 -0.10 -0.82
C TYR A 119 -11.28 -1.46 -0.88
N HIS A 120 -10.89 -1.91 -2.07
CA HIS A 120 -10.11 -3.14 -2.25
C HIS A 120 -8.77 -3.08 -1.51
N LEU A 121 -8.02 -1.98 -1.66
CA LEU A 121 -6.74 -1.79 -0.99
C LEU A 121 -6.90 -1.69 0.53
N GLU A 122 -7.94 -1.01 1.02
CA GLU A 122 -8.25 -0.90 2.45
C GLU A 122 -8.50 -2.28 3.09
N GLN A 123 -9.27 -3.15 2.42
CA GLN A 123 -9.53 -4.51 2.91
C GLN A 123 -8.25 -5.34 2.97
N MET A 124 -7.44 -5.27 1.92
CA MET A 124 -6.20 -6.03 1.79
C MET A 124 -5.15 -5.65 2.83
N ILE A 125 -4.98 -4.36 3.11
CA ILE A 125 -3.97 -3.89 4.09
C ILE A 125 -4.55 -3.71 5.49
N GLY A 126 -5.85 -3.99 5.69
CA GLY A 126 -6.61 -3.79 6.92
C GLY A 126 -5.99 -4.45 8.16
N ASP A 127 -5.37 -5.62 7.99
CA ASP A 127 -4.71 -6.35 9.07
C ASP A 127 -3.19 -6.18 9.07
N ARG A 128 -2.63 -5.54 8.05
CA ARG A 128 -1.17 -5.33 7.96
C ARG A 128 -0.74 -4.26 8.98
N PRO A 129 0.20 -4.56 9.88
CA PRO A 129 0.78 -3.54 10.75
C PRO A 129 1.71 -2.64 9.94
N TYR A 130 1.68 -1.35 10.24
CA TYR A 130 2.48 -0.31 9.63
C TYR A 130 2.42 -0.31 8.08
N PRO A 131 1.21 -0.23 7.49
CA PRO A 131 1.02 -0.34 6.05
C PRO A 131 1.70 0.78 5.25
N GLU A 132 2.03 1.90 5.91
CA GLU A 132 2.71 3.06 5.34
C GLU A 132 4.22 2.89 5.15
N ARG A 133 4.80 1.80 5.70
CA ARG A 133 6.24 1.56 5.66
C ARG A 133 6.64 0.71 4.45
N ALA A 134 7.57 1.25 3.67
CA ALA A 134 8.25 0.50 2.63
C ALA A 134 9.07 -0.65 3.23
N GLY A 135 9.15 -1.77 2.50
CA GLY A 135 9.94 -2.93 2.89
C GLY A 135 11.41 -2.80 2.49
N ASN A 136 11.74 -1.90 1.57
CA ASN A 136 13.09 -1.65 1.09
C ASN A 136 13.25 -0.21 0.55
N PRO A 137 14.49 0.29 0.36
CA PRO A 137 14.74 1.64 -0.15
C PRO A 137 14.16 1.93 -1.55
N ARG A 138 13.97 0.89 -2.38
CA ARG A 138 13.38 1.02 -3.72
C ARG A 138 11.91 1.35 -3.67
N GLU A 139 11.15 0.57 -2.91
CA GLU A 139 9.72 0.85 -2.66
C GLU A 139 9.54 2.25 -2.08
N GLU A 140 10.39 2.65 -1.13
CA GLU A 140 10.37 3.97 -0.52
C GLU A 140 10.58 5.07 -1.57
N ALA A 141 11.61 4.96 -2.40
CA ALA A 141 11.91 5.95 -3.42
C ALA A 141 10.83 6.03 -4.52
N MET A 142 10.25 4.88 -4.91
CA MET A 142 9.12 4.83 -5.85
C MET A 142 7.88 5.52 -5.26
N LEU A 143 7.56 5.23 -4.00
CA LEU A 143 6.45 5.85 -3.28
C LEU A 143 6.63 7.36 -3.16
N GLU A 144 7.81 7.82 -2.76
CA GLU A 144 8.13 9.25 -2.66
C GLU A 144 8.00 9.97 -4.01
N ARG A 145 8.44 9.33 -5.09
CA ARG A 145 8.29 9.88 -6.44
C ARG A 145 6.81 9.97 -6.84
N LEU A 146 6.02 8.92 -6.58
CA LEU A 146 4.59 8.91 -6.86
C LEU A 146 3.85 10.01 -6.09
N LEU A 147 4.04 10.07 -4.77
CA LEU A 147 3.35 11.04 -3.91
C LEU A 147 3.71 12.47 -4.30
N ARG A 148 4.97 12.74 -4.65
CA ARG A 148 5.41 14.05 -5.14
C ARG A 148 4.71 14.41 -6.45
N THR A 149 4.60 13.48 -7.40
CA THR A 149 3.89 13.72 -8.67
C THR A 149 2.38 13.85 -8.49
N ALA A 150 1.81 13.19 -7.48
CA ALA A 150 0.39 13.26 -7.14
C ALA A 150 0.01 14.48 -6.30
N THR A 151 0.99 15.21 -5.76
CA THR A 151 0.74 16.42 -4.96
C THR A 151 0.37 17.58 -5.89
N THR A 152 -0.84 18.10 -5.74
CA THR A 152 -1.31 19.29 -6.47
C THR A 152 -1.14 20.54 -5.60
N GLY A 153 -0.73 21.65 -6.21
CA GLY A 153 -0.45 22.91 -5.51
C GLY A 153 1.01 23.11 -5.10
N THR A 154 1.33 24.33 -4.68
CA THR A 154 2.66 24.73 -4.23
C THR A 154 2.57 25.24 -2.79
N GLY A 155 3.57 24.89 -1.96
CA GLY A 155 3.70 25.38 -0.60
C GLY A 155 3.73 24.30 0.47
N ARG A 156 3.94 24.73 1.72
CA ARG A 156 4.19 23.88 2.90
C ARG A 156 3.04 22.91 3.24
N TRP A 157 1.82 23.23 2.80
CA TRP A 157 0.61 22.48 3.14
C TRP A 157 0.06 21.65 1.98
N ALA A 158 0.81 21.55 0.88
CA ALA A 158 0.42 20.69 -0.23
C ALA A 158 0.43 19.23 0.23
N VAL A 159 -0.68 18.53 0.00
CA VAL A 159 -0.84 17.12 0.37
C VAL A 159 -1.01 16.27 -0.89
N PRO A 160 -0.51 15.02 -0.91
CA PRO A 160 -0.71 14.14 -2.04
C PRO A 160 -2.20 13.85 -2.27
N ASP A 161 -2.65 13.99 -3.52
CA ASP A 161 -3.99 13.60 -3.93
C ASP A 161 -4.03 12.09 -4.20
N GLU A 162 -4.83 11.37 -3.41
CA GLU A 162 -5.00 9.93 -3.54
C GLU A 162 -5.57 9.50 -4.89
N SER A 163 -6.60 10.19 -5.37
CA SER A 163 -7.22 9.87 -6.65
C SER A 163 -6.22 10.07 -7.79
N ARG A 164 -5.40 11.13 -7.70
CA ARG A 164 -4.33 11.37 -8.65
C ARG A 164 -3.25 10.29 -8.60
N ALA A 165 -2.84 9.84 -7.41
CA ALA A 165 -1.86 8.77 -7.27
C ALA A 165 -2.35 7.47 -7.94
N PHE A 166 -3.62 7.12 -7.73
CA PHE A 166 -4.22 5.94 -8.38
C PHE A 166 -4.35 6.11 -9.89
N GLU A 167 -4.74 7.30 -10.37
CA GLU A 167 -4.81 7.59 -11.81
C GLU A 167 -3.44 7.42 -12.48
N LEU A 168 -2.37 7.92 -11.87
CA LEU A 168 -1.01 7.79 -12.39
C LEU A 168 -0.59 6.32 -12.50
N ILE A 169 -0.87 5.50 -11.48
CA ILE A 169 -0.57 4.06 -11.53
C ILE A 169 -1.41 3.36 -12.61
N ALA A 170 -2.72 3.63 -12.65
CA ALA A 170 -3.62 2.97 -13.60
C ALA A 170 -3.30 3.34 -15.05
N ARG A 171 -3.00 4.62 -15.31
CA ARG A 171 -2.72 5.12 -16.66
C ARG A 171 -1.32 4.77 -17.12
N ASP A 172 -0.31 5.08 -16.30
CA ASP A 172 1.10 5.06 -16.69
C ASP A 172 1.84 3.80 -16.22
N GLY A 173 1.19 2.94 -15.43
CA GLY A 173 1.84 1.83 -14.77
C GLY A 173 2.77 2.29 -13.65
N ILE A 174 3.77 1.48 -13.31
CA ILE A 174 4.75 1.81 -12.25
C ILE A 174 6.19 1.93 -12.77
N ALA A 175 6.47 1.59 -14.04
CA ALA A 175 7.85 1.67 -14.57
C ALA A 175 8.39 3.09 -14.63
N TRP A 176 7.52 4.08 -14.88
CA TRP A 176 7.92 5.49 -14.92
C TRP A 176 8.47 6.01 -13.58
N LEU A 177 8.19 5.32 -12.48
CA LEU A 177 8.75 5.62 -11.16
C LEU A 177 10.27 5.35 -11.12
N LEU A 178 10.79 4.55 -12.05
CA LEU A 178 12.21 4.26 -12.19
C LEU A 178 12.88 5.13 -13.28
N PRO A 179 14.18 5.44 -13.16
CA PRO A 179 14.98 6.03 -14.21
C PRO A 179 15.32 4.99 -15.29
N HIS A 180 14.90 5.25 -16.53
CA HIS A 180 15.08 4.34 -17.67
C HIS A 180 16.55 4.17 -18.13
N HIS A 181 17.47 5.04 -17.68
CA HIS A 181 18.83 5.15 -18.21
C HIS A 181 19.92 4.96 -17.16
N ARG A 182 19.59 4.44 -15.97
CA ARG A 182 20.56 4.26 -14.89
C ARG A 182 20.67 2.78 -14.53
N LEU A 183 21.71 2.14 -15.05
CA LEU A 183 22.15 0.84 -14.57
C LEU A 183 22.72 0.98 -13.15
N ALA A 184 22.40 0.02 -12.27
CA ALA A 184 22.98 -0.05 -10.94
C ALA A 184 24.46 -0.43 -11.01
N GLU A 185 25.30 0.32 -10.30
CA GLU A 185 26.71 -0.04 -10.15
C GLU A 185 26.86 -1.30 -9.28
N PRO A 186 27.96 -2.06 -9.40
CA PRO A 186 28.21 -3.23 -8.56
C PRO A 186 28.17 -2.86 -7.06
N GLY A 187 27.29 -3.52 -6.31
CA GLY A 187 27.10 -3.25 -4.88
C GLY A 187 26.23 -2.02 -4.56
N GLU A 188 25.71 -1.33 -5.58
CA GLU A 188 24.76 -0.24 -5.38
C GLU A 188 23.41 -0.80 -4.93
N THR A 189 23.02 -0.45 -3.71
CA THR A 189 21.67 -0.73 -3.17
C THR A 189 20.72 0.46 -3.34
N GLY A 190 21.12 1.46 -4.13
CA GLY A 190 20.37 2.67 -4.40
C GLY A 190 19.00 2.33 -4.98
N GLY A 191 17.93 2.79 -4.32
CA GLY A 191 16.59 2.27 -4.55
C GLY A 191 16.05 2.40 -5.97
N LEU A 192 16.55 3.33 -6.78
CA LEU A 192 15.99 3.57 -8.13
C LEU A 192 16.87 3.06 -9.27
N ALA A 193 18.10 2.64 -9.03
CA ALA A 193 18.93 2.12 -10.11
C ALA A 193 18.37 0.78 -10.61
N LEU A 194 18.42 0.56 -11.92
CA LEU A 194 17.92 -0.67 -12.54
C LEU A 194 18.95 -1.78 -12.40
N ASP A 195 18.51 -2.97 -12.02
CA ASP A 195 19.39 -4.14 -12.15
C ASP A 195 19.67 -4.44 -13.64
N PRO A 196 20.67 -5.28 -13.96
CA PRO A 196 21.03 -5.55 -15.36
C PRO A 196 19.86 -6.06 -16.23
N LEU A 197 18.98 -6.91 -15.69
CA LEU A 197 17.88 -7.48 -16.47
C LEU A 197 16.75 -6.45 -16.64
N GLU A 198 16.47 -5.67 -15.60
CA GLU A 198 15.57 -4.52 -15.65
C GLU A 198 16.05 -3.47 -16.65
N PHE A 199 17.36 -3.17 -16.68
CA PHE A 199 17.94 -2.22 -17.62
C PHE A 199 17.78 -2.68 -19.06
N LEU A 200 18.12 -3.95 -19.35
CA LEU A 200 17.92 -4.52 -20.68
C LEU A 200 16.42 -4.55 -21.04
N THR A 201 15.55 -4.91 -20.10
CA THR A 201 14.09 -4.88 -20.30
C THR A 201 13.61 -3.49 -20.66
N ALA A 202 13.97 -2.47 -19.86
CA ALA A 202 13.58 -1.09 -20.09
C ALA A 202 14.03 -0.57 -21.46
N ARG A 203 15.19 -1.02 -21.94
CA ARG A 203 15.76 -0.62 -23.23
C ARG A 203 15.16 -1.36 -24.43
N TYR A 204 15.07 -2.69 -24.35
CA TYR A 204 14.83 -3.55 -25.51
C TYR A 204 13.44 -4.19 -25.56
N ALA A 205 12.66 -4.15 -24.48
CA ALA A 205 11.35 -4.76 -24.47
C ALA A 205 10.44 -4.12 -25.55
N THR A 206 9.73 -4.98 -26.27
CA THR A 206 8.72 -4.61 -27.27
C THR A 206 7.44 -5.40 -27.03
N GLY A 207 6.34 -4.97 -27.65
CA GLY A 207 5.05 -5.66 -27.58
C GLY A 207 4.60 -5.99 -26.15
N VAL A 208 4.29 -7.27 -25.90
CA VAL A 208 3.80 -7.76 -24.61
C VAL A 208 4.81 -7.52 -23.49
N HIS A 209 6.12 -7.70 -23.74
CA HIS A 209 7.14 -7.48 -22.73
C HIS A 209 7.25 -6.01 -22.34
N ARG A 210 7.09 -5.08 -23.29
CA ARG A 210 7.06 -3.65 -22.99
C ARG A 210 5.88 -3.31 -22.10
N THR A 211 4.68 -3.78 -22.46
CA THR A 211 3.47 -3.52 -21.67
C THR A 211 3.58 -4.13 -20.25
N ALA A 212 4.14 -5.34 -20.13
CA ALA A 212 4.34 -5.99 -18.84
C ALA A 212 5.35 -5.25 -17.97
N TRP A 213 6.45 -4.77 -18.56
CA TRP A 213 7.43 -3.92 -17.90
C TRP A 213 6.82 -2.61 -17.43
N GLU A 214 6.20 -1.85 -18.35
CA GLU A 214 5.60 -0.55 -18.07
C GLU A 214 4.56 -0.61 -16.95
N THR A 215 3.70 -1.63 -17.00
CA THR A 215 2.61 -1.81 -16.05
C THR A 215 3.12 -2.26 -14.69
N ALA A 216 3.92 -3.33 -14.63
CA ALA A 216 4.14 -4.09 -13.39
C ALA A 216 5.63 -4.37 -13.07
N LEU A 217 6.57 -3.82 -13.84
CA LEU A 217 8.01 -4.13 -13.75
C LEU A 217 8.34 -5.60 -14.02
N THR A 218 7.50 -6.27 -14.80
CA THR A 218 7.80 -7.64 -15.23
C THR A 218 8.91 -7.61 -16.27
N THR A 219 10.08 -8.17 -15.92
CA THR A 219 11.22 -8.27 -16.82
C THR A 219 10.94 -9.23 -17.97
N MET A 220 11.50 -8.95 -19.14
CA MET A 220 11.47 -9.92 -20.24
C MET A 220 12.37 -11.13 -19.92
N PRO A 221 12.18 -12.29 -20.58
CA PRO A 221 13.01 -13.46 -20.34
C PRO A 221 14.50 -13.19 -20.56
N LEU A 222 15.36 -13.76 -19.71
CA LEU A 222 16.80 -13.53 -19.71
C LEU A 222 17.45 -13.78 -21.08
N ARG A 223 17.11 -14.90 -21.74
CA ARG A 223 17.64 -15.26 -23.06
C ARG A 223 17.25 -14.23 -24.12
N GLU A 224 16.02 -13.74 -24.09
CA GLU A 224 15.52 -12.72 -25.00
C GLU A 224 16.20 -11.37 -24.77
N ALA A 225 16.43 -11.01 -23.50
CA ALA A 225 17.13 -9.77 -23.15
C ALA A 225 18.56 -9.72 -23.68
N ILE A 226 19.31 -10.82 -23.51
CA ILE A 226 20.68 -10.93 -24.01
C ILE A 226 20.70 -11.00 -25.54
N ALA A 227 19.78 -11.75 -26.16
CA ALA A 227 19.68 -11.82 -27.61
C ALA A 227 19.37 -10.44 -28.23
N ALA A 228 18.47 -9.67 -27.64
CA ALA A 228 18.15 -8.32 -28.10
C ALA A 228 19.38 -7.39 -28.03
N ALA A 229 20.12 -7.44 -26.92
CA ALA A 229 21.37 -6.69 -26.77
C ALA A 229 22.46 -7.13 -27.76
N GLN A 230 22.53 -8.42 -28.11
CA GLN A 230 23.46 -8.96 -29.10
C GLN A 230 23.11 -8.51 -30.53
N THR A 231 21.82 -8.42 -30.86
CA THR A 231 21.36 -7.99 -32.18
C THR A 231 21.37 -6.48 -32.37
N ASP A 232 21.53 -5.70 -31.30
CA ASP A 232 21.70 -4.25 -31.38
C ASP A 232 23.03 -3.94 -32.08
N SER A 233 22.96 -3.25 -33.22
CA SER A 233 24.15 -2.87 -34.00
C SER A 233 24.96 -1.77 -33.33
N ASP A 234 24.38 -1.05 -32.35
CA ASP A 234 25.04 0.04 -31.62
C ASP A 234 24.61 0.03 -30.12
N PRO A 235 25.03 -1.00 -29.35
CA PRO A 235 24.66 -1.10 -27.95
C PRO A 235 25.38 -0.01 -27.14
N SER A 236 24.64 0.65 -26.24
CA SER A 236 25.27 1.58 -25.30
C SER A 236 26.25 0.85 -24.36
N PRO A 237 27.27 1.52 -23.81
CA PRO A 237 28.21 0.90 -22.87
C PRO A 237 27.52 0.22 -21.67
N ASP A 238 26.45 0.82 -21.16
CA ASP A 238 25.68 0.25 -20.05
C ASP A 238 24.85 -0.97 -20.49
N ALA A 239 24.32 -0.98 -21.71
CA ALA A 239 23.64 -2.16 -22.26
C ALA A 239 24.62 -3.33 -22.43
N ALA A 240 25.80 -3.07 -22.96
CA ALA A 240 26.87 -4.06 -23.07
C ALA A 240 27.29 -4.58 -21.69
N ARG A 241 27.48 -3.69 -20.71
CA ARG A 241 27.83 -4.06 -19.32
C ARG A 241 26.75 -4.90 -18.66
N ALA A 242 25.48 -4.52 -18.82
CA ALA A 242 24.35 -5.27 -18.29
C ALA A 242 24.28 -6.68 -18.89
N ALA A 243 24.43 -6.80 -20.23
CA ALA A 243 24.44 -8.09 -20.91
C ALA A 243 25.60 -8.98 -20.45
N LEU A 244 26.82 -8.43 -20.38
CA LEU A 244 28.01 -9.15 -19.90
C LEU A 244 27.86 -9.64 -18.46
N THR A 245 27.26 -8.82 -17.58
CA THR A 245 26.99 -9.19 -16.18
C THR A 245 26.04 -10.37 -16.06
N LEU A 246 25.13 -10.54 -17.02
CA LEU A 246 24.11 -11.59 -17.03
C LEU A 246 24.56 -12.90 -17.70
N LEU A 247 25.67 -12.88 -18.47
CA LEU A 247 26.17 -14.08 -19.16
C LEU A 247 26.46 -15.28 -18.23
N PRO A 248 27.04 -15.12 -17.03
CA PRO A 248 27.23 -16.24 -16.12
C PRO A 248 25.92 -16.91 -15.72
N THR A 249 24.88 -16.11 -15.44
CA THR A 249 23.54 -16.60 -15.10
C THR A 249 22.91 -17.33 -16.29
N LEU A 250 23.00 -16.77 -17.50
CA LEU A 250 22.52 -17.44 -18.71
C LEU A 250 23.23 -18.78 -18.92
N ARG A 251 24.57 -18.81 -18.77
CA ARG A 251 25.36 -20.03 -18.93
C ARG A 251 24.94 -21.12 -17.93
N ALA A 252 24.73 -20.75 -16.68
CA ALA A 252 24.26 -21.67 -15.65
C ALA A 252 22.87 -22.23 -16.00
N GLN A 253 21.94 -21.37 -16.45
CA GLN A 253 20.60 -21.79 -16.88
C GLN A 253 20.66 -22.81 -18.03
N VAL A 254 21.41 -22.50 -19.09
CA VAL A 254 21.52 -23.40 -20.26
C VAL A 254 22.16 -24.73 -19.88
N THR A 255 23.19 -24.72 -19.03
CA THR A 255 23.85 -25.95 -18.58
C THR A 255 22.88 -26.82 -17.79
N GLY A 256 22.12 -26.24 -16.85
CA GLY A 256 21.11 -26.98 -16.08
C GLY A 256 19.98 -27.54 -16.95
N GLU A 257 19.52 -26.81 -17.97
CA GLU A 257 18.53 -27.28 -18.95
C GLU A 257 19.04 -28.51 -19.73
N LEU A 258 20.31 -28.47 -20.17
CA LEU A 258 20.95 -29.59 -20.87
C LEU A 258 21.09 -30.82 -19.97
N ASP A 259 21.55 -30.64 -18.73
CA ASP A 259 21.70 -31.74 -17.76
C ASP A 259 20.35 -32.40 -17.46
N ALA A 260 19.28 -31.60 -17.26
CA ALA A 260 17.94 -32.11 -17.02
C ALA A 260 17.39 -32.88 -18.25
N THR A 261 17.66 -32.38 -19.45
CA THR A 261 17.29 -33.03 -20.70
C THR A 261 18.03 -34.36 -20.87
N GLN A 262 19.35 -34.36 -20.64
CA GLN A 262 20.17 -35.58 -20.70
C GLN A 262 19.68 -36.62 -19.69
N ALA A 263 19.37 -36.22 -18.45
CA ALA A 263 18.85 -37.13 -17.43
C ALA A 263 17.49 -37.73 -17.83
N THR A 264 16.61 -36.93 -18.44
CA THR A 264 15.29 -37.37 -18.91
C THR A 264 15.42 -38.36 -20.07
N LEU A 265 16.24 -38.04 -21.07
CA LEU A 265 16.49 -38.92 -22.22
C LEU A 265 17.18 -40.22 -21.80
N THR A 266 18.15 -40.15 -20.89
CA THR A 266 18.82 -41.33 -20.33
C THR A 266 17.83 -42.24 -19.59
N ARG A 267 16.86 -41.67 -18.87
CA ARG A 267 15.81 -42.44 -18.19
C ARG A 267 14.88 -43.11 -19.21
N ALA A 268 14.44 -42.36 -20.23
CA ALA A 268 13.57 -42.90 -21.28
C ALA A 268 14.25 -44.03 -22.07
N ALA A 269 15.53 -43.88 -22.40
CA ALA A 269 16.33 -44.89 -23.10
C ALA A 269 16.59 -46.18 -22.28
N ARG A 270 16.27 -46.18 -20.98
CA ARG A 270 16.41 -47.35 -20.08
C ARG A 270 15.10 -48.08 -19.83
N VAL A 271 13.96 -47.57 -20.33
CA VAL A 271 12.68 -48.28 -20.24
C VAL A 271 12.66 -49.35 -21.34
N PRO A 272 12.58 -50.65 -21.00
CA PRO A 272 12.54 -51.74 -21.97
C PRO A 272 11.26 -51.77 -22.80
#